data_AF-A0A1A8KS95-F1
#
_entry.id   AF-A0A1A8KS95-F1
#
_cell.length_a   1.000
_cell.length_b   1.000
_cell.length_c   1.000
_cell.angle_alpha   90.00
_cell.angle_beta   90.00
_cell.angle_gamma   90.00
#
_symmetry.space_group_name_H-M   'P 1'
#
loop_
_entity.id
_entity.type
_entity.pdbx_description
1 polymer ?
#
loop_
_entity_poly.entity_id
_entity_poly.type
_entity_poly.pdbx_seq_one_letter_code
_entity_poly.pdbx_strand_id
1 'polypeptide(L)'
;MNCVTQSTGQMQCKVYDSMLALSSDLQAARALTVVAIVMGIMAILLAVAGGNCTNCVENQASKNKVGITSGIMFIIAGVLCLVPVCWTAQTIIRDFYSPLTVESQKREMGASLYIGWGAAALML
;
A
#
# COMPACT_ATOMS: atom_id res chain seq x y z
N MET A 1 0.54 6.44 -13.05
CA MET A 1 1.19 7.63 -13.66
C MET A 1 2.66 7.29 -13.83
N ASN A 2 3.24 7.69 -14.95
CA ASN A 2 4.68 7.62 -15.18
C ASN A 2 5.18 9.04 -15.39
N CYS A 3 6.27 9.41 -14.71
CA CYS A 3 6.87 10.73 -14.81
C CYS A 3 8.30 10.57 -15.31
N VAL A 4 8.66 11.32 -16.34
CA VAL A 4 10.00 11.33 -16.92
C VAL A 4 10.58 12.74 -16.86
N THR A 5 11.84 12.84 -16.47
CA THR A 5 12.64 14.05 -16.49
C THR A 5 13.49 14.05 -17.75
N GLN A 6 13.25 14.99 -18.66
CA GLN A 6 14.09 15.17 -19.84
C GLN A 6 15.30 16.07 -19.50
N SER A 7 16.41 15.92 -20.24
CA SER A 7 17.65 16.70 -20.02
C SER A 7 17.47 18.22 -20.14
N THR A 8 16.37 18.68 -20.75
CA THR A 8 15.94 20.09 -20.80
C THR A 8 15.37 20.61 -19.47
N GLY A 9 15.30 19.76 -18.43
CA GLY A 9 14.75 20.09 -17.12
C GLY A 9 13.22 19.99 -17.03
N GLN A 10 12.54 19.64 -18.13
CA GLN A 10 11.09 19.48 -18.13
C GLN A 10 10.69 18.12 -17.51
N MET A 11 9.79 18.16 -16.53
CA MET A 11 9.11 16.98 -15.99
C MET A 11 7.78 16.78 -16.72
N GLN A 12 7.61 15.62 -17.35
CA GLN A 12 6.36 15.25 -17.99
C GLN A 12 5.77 14.01 -17.31
N CYS A 13 4.57 14.15 -16.77
CA CYS A 13 3.82 13.06 -16.16
C CYS A 13 2.65 12.66 -17.07
N LYS A 14 2.58 11.39 -17.45
CA LYS A 14 1.47 10.83 -18.22
C LYS A 14 0.74 9.77 -17.39
N VAL A 15 -0.60 9.86 -17.38
CA VAL A 15 -1.45 8.81 -16.81
C VAL A 15 -1.42 7.61 -17.75
N TYR A 16 -1.51 6.39 -17.21
CA TYR A 16 -1.59 5.21 -18.06
C TYR A 16 -2.94 5.20 -18.79
N ASP A 17 -2.92 5.22 -20.13
CA ASP A 17 -4.12 5.32 -20.97
C ASP A 17 -4.99 4.05 -20.91
N SER A 18 -4.47 2.92 -20.44
CA SER A 18 -5.19 1.65 -20.33
C SER A 18 -4.58 0.70 -19.30
N MET A 19 -5.41 -0.16 -18.69
CA MET A 19 -4.97 -1.20 -17.75
C MET A 19 -4.01 -2.23 -18.39
N LEU A 20 -4.12 -2.43 -19.72
CA LEU A 20 -3.31 -3.39 -20.47
C LEU A 20 -1.85 -2.94 -20.68
N ALA A 21 -1.55 -1.66 -20.50
CA ALA A 21 -0.19 -1.12 -20.59
C ALA A 21 0.61 -1.29 -19.28
N LEU A 22 -0.04 -1.79 -18.23
CA LEU A 22 0.55 -2.00 -16.92
C LEU A 22 0.92 -3.49 -16.75
N SER A 23 2.12 -3.79 -16.23
CA SER A 23 2.50 -5.19 -15.96
C SER A 23 1.52 -5.83 -14.97
N SER A 24 1.26 -7.13 -15.14
CA SER A 24 0.33 -7.90 -14.30
C SER A 24 0.66 -7.80 -12.81
N ASP A 25 1.96 -7.74 -12.46
CA ASP A 25 2.42 -7.55 -11.09
C ASP A 25 1.98 -6.20 -10.50
N LEU A 26 2.06 -5.12 -11.28
CA LEU A 26 1.61 -3.80 -10.84
C LEU A 26 0.08 -3.71 -10.76
N GLN A 27 -0.64 -4.43 -11.62
CA GLN A 27 -2.09 -4.51 -11.53
C GLN A 27 -2.54 -5.24 -10.25
N ALA A 28 -1.91 -6.36 -9.92
CA ALA A 28 -2.15 -7.08 -8.68
C ALA A 28 -1.78 -6.23 -7.46
N ALA A 29 -0.63 -5.54 -7.49
CA ALA A 29 -0.21 -4.64 -6.43
C ALA A 29 -1.21 -3.49 -6.21
N ARG A 30 -1.78 -2.93 -7.29
CA ARG A 30 -2.83 -1.92 -7.20
C ARG A 30 -4.11 -2.47 -6.56
N ALA A 31 -4.54 -3.67 -6.93
CA ALA A 31 -5.72 -4.28 -6.34
C ALA A 31 -5.54 -4.51 -4.83
N LEU A 32 -4.39 -5.08 -4.42
CA LEU A 32 -4.05 -5.32 -3.03
C LEU A 32 -4.00 -4.03 -2.19
N THR A 33 -3.36 -2.99 -2.72
CA THR A 33 -3.29 -1.68 -2.04
C THR A 33 -4.65 -1.02 -1.89
N VAL A 34 -5.53 -1.09 -2.90
CA VAL A 34 -6.90 -0.58 -2.79
C VAL A 34 -7.70 -1.33 -1.74
N VAL A 35 -7.60 -2.66 -1.71
CA VAL A 35 -8.27 -3.48 -0.69
C VAL A 35 -7.75 -3.14 0.71
N ALA A 36 -6.42 -2.98 0.88
CA ALA A 36 -5.82 -2.57 2.14
C ALA A 36 -6.36 -1.21 2.63
N ILE A 37 -6.52 -0.23 1.73
CA ILE A 37 -7.09 1.09 2.06
C ILE A 37 -8.56 0.96 2.52
N VAL A 38 -9.38 0.19 1.80
CA VAL A 38 -10.79 -0.01 2.18
C VAL A 38 -10.90 -0.68 3.55
N MET A 39 -10.07 -1.70 3.81
CA MET A 39 -10.01 -2.37 5.11
C MET A 39 -9.53 -1.41 6.22
N GLY A 40 -8.54 -0.57 5.94
CA GLY A 40 -8.06 0.46 6.87
C GLY A 40 -9.14 1.49 7.24
N ILE A 41 -9.92 1.96 6.26
CA ILE A 41 -11.05 2.88 6.51
C ILE A 41 -12.09 2.20 7.40
N MET A 42 -12.45 0.94 7.11
CA MET A 42 -13.37 0.17 7.95
C MET A 42 -12.83 -0.02 9.38
N ALA A 43 -11.53 -0.27 9.52
CA ALA A 43 -10.88 -0.37 10.83
C ALA A 43 -10.95 0.94 11.62
N ILE A 44 -10.72 2.09 10.98
CA ILE A 44 -10.87 3.41 11.60
C ILE A 44 -12.30 3.64 12.08
N LEU A 45 -13.31 3.33 11.26
CA LEU A 45 -14.71 3.50 11.63
C LEU A 45 -15.08 2.64 12.85
N LEU A 46 -14.61 1.39 12.89
CA LEU A 46 -14.81 0.51 14.03
C LEU A 46 -14.07 1.01 15.28
N ALA A 47 -12.86 1.54 15.13
CA ALA A 47 -12.09 2.10 16.23
C ALA A 47 -12.80 3.33 16.85
N VAL A 48 -13.36 4.21 16.02
CA VAL A 48 -14.15 5.37 16.48
C VAL A 48 -15.43 4.92 17.19
N ALA A 49 -16.12 3.90 16.67
CA ALA A 49 -17.33 3.34 17.29
C ALA A 49 -17.02 2.62 18.62
N GLY A 50 -15.84 2.00 18.74
CA GLY A 50 -15.34 1.35 19.95
C GLY A 50 -14.72 2.30 20.99
N GLY A 51 -14.49 3.56 20.64
CA GLY A 51 -13.81 4.52 21.50
C GLY A 51 -14.68 5.03 22.67
N ASN A 52 -14.08 5.21 23.86
CA ASN A 52 -14.79 5.68 25.06
C ASN A 52 -15.51 7.03 24.86
N CYS A 53 -15.01 7.87 23.96
CA CYS A 53 -15.57 9.18 23.64
C CYS A 53 -16.85 9.16 22.78
N THR A 54 -17.22 8.00 22.21
CA THR A 54 -18.38 7.85 21.31
C THR A 54 -19.45 6.96 21.94
N ASN A 55 -20.72 7.38 21.88
CA ASN A 55 -21.88 6.64 22.42
C ASN A 55 -22.66 5.87 21.33
N CYS A 56 -21.95 5.27 20.36
CA CYS A 56 -22.57 4.40 19.35
C CYS A 56 -22.94 3.02 19.91
N VAL A 57 -22.30 2.60 21.01
CA VAL A 57 -22.52 1.32 21.69
C VAL A 57 -22.58 1.58 23.20
N GLU A 58 -23.75 1.38 23.80
CA GLU A 58 -23.96 1.60 25.24
C GLU A 58 -23.35 0.49 26.11
N ASN A 59 -23.25 -0.74 25.57
CA ASN A 59 -22.71 -1.88 26.30
C ASN A 59 -21.17 -1.90 26.29
N GLN A 60 -20.56 -1.74 27.46
CA GLN A 60 -19.09 -1.72 27.64
C GLN A 60 -18.41 -3.01 27.14
N ALA A 61 -19.03 -4.17 27.32
CA ALA A 61 -18.50 -5.45 26.82
C ALA A 61 -18.49 -5.51 25.29
N SER A 62 -19.54 -5.02 24.63
CA SER A 62 -19.61 -4.93 23.17
C SER A 62 -18.62 -3.91 22.62
N LYS A 63 -18.44 -2.78 23.32
CA LYS A 63 -17.47 -1.75 22.99
C LYS A 63 -16.03 -2.28 22.98
N ASN A 64 -15.67 -3.07 23.99
CA ASN A 64 -14.35 -3.70 24.05
C ASN A 64 -14.14 -4.72 22.91
N LYS A 65 -15.17 -5.51 22.57
CA LYS A 65 -15.13 -6.44 21.42
C LYS A 65 -14.96 -5.72 20.08
N VAL A 66 -15.65 -4.58 19.89
CA VAL A 66 -15.50 -3.74 18.69
C VAL A 66 -14.09 -3.17 18.61
N GLY A 67 -13.53 -2.70 19.73
CA GLY A 67 -12.14 -2.25 19.81
C GLY A 67 -11.14 -3.33 19.37
N ILE A 68 -11.25 -4.55 19.92
CA ILE A 68 -10.39 -5.68 19.54
C ILE A 68 -10.56 -6.02 18.04
N THR A 69 -11.80 -6.01 17.54
CA THR A 69 -12.08 -6.29 16.13
C THR A 69 -11.45 -5.24 15.21
N SER A 70 -11.45 -3.97 15.62
CA SER A 70 -10.79 -2.89 14.87
C SER A 70 -9.28 -3.09 14.79
N GLY A 71 -8.63 -3.54 15.88
CA GLY A 71 -7.20 -3.88 15.88
C GLY A 71 -6.87 -5.03 14.93
N ILE A 72 -7.67 -6.11 14.94
CA ILE A 72 -7.49 -7.23 14.00
C ILE A 72 -7.64 -6.76 12.55
N MET A 73 -8.62 -5.91 12.27
CA MET A 73 -8.81 -5.31 10.93
C MET A 73 -7.61 -4.44 10.50
N PHE A 74 -7.02 -3.66 11.42
CA PHE A 74 -5.80 -2.91 11.14
C PHE A 74 -4.60 -3.81 10.82
N ILE A 75 -4.41 -4.89 11.59
CA ILE A 75 -3.34 -5.86 11.32
C ILE A 75 -3.52 -6.48 9.93
N ILE A 76 -4.74 -6.88 9.57
CA ILE A 76 -5.05 -7.43 8.23
C ILE A 76 -4.74 -6.39 7.14
N ALA A 77 -5.15 -5.14 7.33
CA ALA A 77 -4.87 -4.05 6.38
C ALA A 77 -3.36 -3.79 6.24
N GLY A 78 -2.62 -3.81 7.35
CA GLY A 78 -1.16 -3.67 7.37
C GLY A 78 -0.45 -4.78 6.60
N VAL A 79 -0.83 -6.05 6.82
CA VAL A 79 -0.29 -7.18 6.06
C VAL A 79 -0.62 -7.07 4.57
N LEU A 80 -1.87 -6.73 4.22
CA LEU A 80 -2.28 -6.54 2.83
C LEU A 80 -1.55 -5.39 2.13
N CYS A 81 -1.13 -4.35 2.87
CA CYS A 81 -0.28 -3.27 2.37
C CYS A 81 1.18 -3.72 2.21
N LEU A 82 1.69 -4.53 3.13
CA LEU A 82 3.09 -4.99 3.13
C LEU A 82 3.40 -5.95 1.97
N VAL A 83 2.47 -6.85 1.62
CA VAL A 83 2.63 -7.83 0.53
C VAL A 83 3.04 -7.18 -0.81
N PRO A 84 2.29 -6.23 -1.38
CA PRO A 84 2.66 -5.62 -2.66
C PRO A 84 3.92 -4.77 -2.58
N VAL A 85 4.22 -4.13 -1.44
CA VAL A 85 5.45 -3.35 -1.24
C VAL A 85 6.67 -4.27 -1.25
N CYS A 86 6.64 -5.37 -0.49
CA CYS A 86 7.72 -6.35 -0.46
C CYS A 86 7.87 -7.07 -1.80
N TRP A 87 6.77 -7.40 -2.46
CA TRP A 87 6.81 -8.05 -3.78
C TRP A 87 7.47 -7.15 -4.84
N THR A 88 7.06 -5.89 -4.91
CA THR A 88 7.64 -4.92 -5.86
C THR A 88 9.09 -4.58 -5.54
N ALA A 89 9.48 -4.52 -4.27
CA ALA A 89 10.88 -4.39 -3.89
C ALA A 89 11.70 -5.61 -4.34
N GLN A 90 11.19 -6.83 -4.15
CA GLN A 90 11.85 -8.06 -4.55
C GLN A 90 12.02 -8.15 -6.08
N THR A 91 11.04 -7.73 -6.88
CA THR A 91 11.18 -7.74 -8.35
C THR A 91 12.24 -6.74 -8.81
N ILE A 92 12.30 -5.53 -8.22
CA ILE A 92 13.34 -4.54 -8.53
C ILE A 92 14.72 -5.09 -8.20
N ILE A 93 14.89 -5.71 -7.02
CA ILE A 93 16.16 -6.31 -6.60
C ILE A 93 16.58 -7.43 -7.56
N ARG A 94 15.64 -8.32 -7.93
CA ARG A 94 15.93 -9.40 -8.88
C ARG A 94 16.34 -8.89 -10.25
N ASP A 95 15.66 -7.86 -10.75
CA ASP A 95 16.02 -7.23 -12.02
C ASP A 95 17.42 -6.63 -11.94
N PHE A 96 17.78 -5.98 -10.83
CA PHE A 96 19.10 -5.36 -10.66
C PHE A 96 20.27 -6.34 -10.74
N TYR A 97 20.09 -7.57 -10.23
CA TYR A 97 21.10 -8.63 -10.26
C TYR A 97 21.03 -9.55 -11.49
N SER A 98 20.08 -9.31 -12.40
CA SER A 98 19.91 -10.16 -13.57
C SER A 98 20.99 -9.87 -14.63
N PRO A 99 21.69 -10.91 -15.16
CA PRO A 99 22.66 -10.70 -16.24
C PRO A 99 22.01 -10.29 -17.57
N LEU A 100 20.67 -10.35 -17.66
CA LEU A 100 19.90 -9.98 -18.85
C LEU A 100 19.55 -8.48 -18.88
N THR A 101 19.74 -7.75 -17.78
CA THR A 101 19.45 -6.31 -17.74
C THR A 101 20.67 -5.49 -18.15
N VAL A 102 20.50 -4.64 -19.17
CA VAL A 102 21.53 -3.66 -19.57
C VAL A 102 21.72 -2.65 -18.44
N GLU A 103 22.95 -2.23 -18.16
CA GLU A 103 23.26 -1.29 -17.06
C GLU A 103 22.42 -0.01 -17.11
N SER A 104 22.13 0.52 -18.30
CA SER A 104 21.30 1.72 -18.50
C SER A 104 19.82 1.52 -18.17
N GLN A 105 19.37 0.28 -17.93
CA GLN A 105 17.98 -0.06 -17.59
C GLN A 105 17.81 -0.55 -16.15
N LYS A 106 18.85 -0.48 -15.31
CA LYS A 106 18.76 -0.83 -13.89
C LYS A 106 17.74 0.08 -13.19
N ARG A 107 16.85 -0.53 -12.42
CA ARG A 107 15.78 0.16 -11.68
C ARG A 107 16.19 0.33 -10.22
N GLU A 108 15.86 1.48 -9.65
CA GLU A 108 16.04 1.76 -8.22
C GLU A 108 14.71 1.70 -7.47
N MET A 109 14.78 1.56 -6.15
CA MET A 109 13.58 1.58 -5.30
C MET A 109 13.00 2.99 -5.22
N GLY A 110 11.71 3.12 -5.59
CA GLY A 110 11.01 4.39 -5.49
C GLY A 110 10.71 4.79 -4.04
N ALA A 111 10.60 6.11 -3.80
CA ALA A 111 10.28 6.69 -2.48
C ALA A 111 8.98 6.12 -1.85
N SER A 112 7.99 5.78 -2.68
CA SER A 112 6.71 5.23 -2.22
C SER A 112 6.84 3.86 -1.54
N LEU A 113 7.88 3.07 -1.84
CA LEU A 113 8.11 1.78 -1.18
C LEU A 113 8.49 1.97 0.30
N TYR A 114 9.34 2.96 0.60
CA TYR A 114 9.71 3.30 1.97
C TYR A 114 8.51 3.82 2.76
N ILE A 115 7.68 4.67 2.15
CA ILE A 115 6.42 5.14 2.77
C ILE A 115 5.49 3.95 3.01
N GLY A 116 5.40 3.01 2.07
CA GLY A 116 4.61 1.79 2.21
C GLY A 116 5.04 0.93 3.39
N TRP A 117 6.34 0.71 3.59
CA TRP A 117 6.85 0.01 4.78
C TRP A 117 6.56 0.76 6.08
N GLY A 118 6.76 2.08 6.10
CA GLY A 118 6.43 2.90 7.28
C GLY A 118 4.95 2.84 7.62
N ALA A 119 4.08 2.91 6.61
CA ALA A 119 2.63 2.81 6.78
C ALA A 119 2.21 1.42 7.29
N ALA A 120 2.74 0.34 6.70
CA ALA A 120 2.45 -1.01 7.14
C ALA A 120 2.92 -1.26 8.59
N ALA A 121 4.09 -0.75 8.98
CA ALA A 121 4.61 -0.85 10.34
C ALA A 121 3.75 -0.06 11.36
N LEU A 122 3.12 1.04 10.95
CA LEU A 122 2.22 1.81 11.81
C LEU A 122 0.84 1.15 11.96
N MET A 123 0.41 0.38 10.96
CA MET A 123 -0.88 -0.32 10.98
C MET A 123 -0.84 -1.66 11.72
N LEU A 124 0.35 -2.22 11.93
CA LEU A 124 0.60 -3.46 12.69
C LEU A 124 0.78 -3.16 14.18
#